data_AF-A0A0R1KUL7-F1
#
_entry.id   AF-A0A0R1KUL7-F1
#
_cell.length_a   1.000
_cell.length_b   1.000
_cell.length_c   1.000
_cell.angle_alpha   90.00
_cell.angle_beta   90.00
_cell.angle_gamma   90.00
#
_symmetry.space_group_name_H-M   'P 1'
#
loop_
_entity.id
_entity.type
_entity.pdbx_description
1 polymer ?
#
loop_
_entity_poly.entity_id
_entity_poly.type
_entity_poly.pdbx_seq_one_letter_code
_entity_poly.pdbx_strand_id
1 'polypeptide(L)'
;MILNAIECHTTLKKNFNNFDLIIFLADKIAWDQSGTPPYLKDLNNALQDSPRKAALVYIDYLLSHNPLIIHPWLLAAQKQLII
;
A
#
# COMPACT_ATOMS: atom_id res chain seq x y z
N MET A 1 6.84 12.87 12.02
CA MET A 1 5.68 11.99 12.25
C MET A 1 4.68 12.11 11.10
N ILE A 2 3.99 13.25 10.93
CA ILE A 2 3.02 13.44 9.82
C ILE A 2 3.70 13.62 8.46
N LEU A 3 4.71 14.50 8.38
CA LEU A 3 5.44 14.74 7.12
C LEU A 3 6.11 13.48 6.55
N ASN A 4 6.52 12.55 7.41
CA ASN A 4 7.11 11.27 7.01
C ASN A 4 6.08 10.35 6.34
N ALA A 5 4.85 10.30 6.87
CA ALA A 5 3.76 9.55 6.27
C ALA A 5 3.35 10.18 4.93
N ILE A 6 3.30 11.51 4.86
CA ILE A 6 3.05 12.23 3.59
C ILE A 6 4.18 11.99 2.59
N GLU A 7 5.44 11.89 3.00
CA GLU A 7 6.54 11.58 2.08
C GLU A 7 6.40 10.19 1.45
N CYS A 8 5.91 9.20 2.20
CA CYS A 8 5.88 7.81 1.75
C CYS A 8 4.48 7.25 1.40
N HIS A 9 3.40 8.03 1.45
CA HIS A 9 2.03 7.52 1.20
C HIS A 9 1.80 6.94 -0.21
N THR A 10 2.60 7.33 -1.21
CA THR A 10 2.49 6.82 -2.58
C THR A 10 3.15 5.46 -2.76
N THR A 11 4.28 5.22 -2.09
CA THR A 11 5.15 4.05 -2.34
C THR A 11 5.34 3.15 -1.12
N LEU A 12 4.95 3.62 0.07
CA LEU A 12 5.40 3.12 1.38
C LEU A 12 6.95 3.09 1.46
N LYS A 13 7.51 2.77 2.62
CA LYS A 13 8.96 2.54 2.76
C LYS A 13 9.27 1.55 3.87
N LYS A 14 10.43 0.90 3.79
CA LYS A 14 10.93 0.04 4.88
C LYS A 14 10.96 0.81 6.21
N ASN A 15 10.75 0.09 7.30
CA ASN A 15 10.61 0.58 8.67
C ASN A 15 9.41 1.53 8.84
N PHE A 16 8.35 1.34 8.05
CA PHE A 16 7.08 2.03 8.23
C PHE A 16 6.52 1.77 9.64
N ASN A 17 5.84 2.77 10.19
CA ASN A 17 5.04 2.63 11.39
C ASN A 17 3.53 2.47 11.03
N ASN A 18 2.68 2.30 12.04
CA ASN A 18 1.25 2.12 11.81
C ASN A 18 0.59 3.34 11.17
N PHE A 19 1.07 4.56 11.46
CA PHE A 19 0.54 5.77 10.86
C PHE A 19 0.89 5.87 9.38
N ASP A 20 2.12 5.53 8.99
CA ASP A 20 2.52 5.47 7.57
C ASP A 20 1.63 4.47 6.79
N LEU A 21 1.32 3.29 7.37
CA LEU A 21 0.41 2.31 6.78
C LEU A 21 -1.02 2.85 6.62
N ILE A 22 -1.54 3.52 7.64
CA ILE A 22 -2.90 4.07 7.62
C ILE A 22 -3.03 5.11 6.50
N ILE A 23 -2.08 6.04 6.40
CA ILE A 23 -2.11 7.07 5.36
C ILE A 23 -1.92 6.45 3.96
N PHE A 24 -1.00 5.49 3.83
CA PHE A 24 -0.79 4.74 2.59
C PHE A 24 -2.07 4.05 2.11
N LEU A 25 -2.78 3.35 3.01
CA LEU A 25 -4.03 2.65 2.69
C LEU A 25 -5.20 3.59 2.45
N ALA A 26 -5.30 4.67 3.23
CA ALA A 26 -6.36 5.66 3.07
C ALA A 26 -6.35 6.25 1.65
N ASP A 27 -5.17 6.55 1.12
CA ASP A 27 -4.99 7.01 -0.26
C ASP A 27 -5.51 5.99 -1.29
N LYS A 28 -5.20 4.69 -1.12
CA LYS A 28 -5.63 3.63 -2.05
C LYS A 28 -7.11 3.27 -1.95
N ILE A 29 -7.70 3.42 -0.77
CA ILE A 29 -9.12 3.19 -0.53
C ILE A 29 -9.96 4.37 -1.03
N ALA A 30 -9.49 5.61 -0.84
CA ALA A 30 -10.20 6.81 -1.23
C ALA A 30 -10.47 6.84 -2.74
N TRP A 31 -9.51 6.35 -3.54
CA TRP A 31 -9.60 6.14 -4.99
C TRP A 31 -10.26 7.29 -5.76
N ASP A 32 -9.43 8.11 -6.40
CA ASP A 32 -9.87 9.33 -7.08
C ASP A 32 -10.34 9.13 -8.53
N GLN A 33 -10.27 7.90 -9.06
CA GLN A 33 -10.62 7.58 -10.45
C GLN A 33 -12.04 7.02 -10.57
N SER A 34 -12.57 7.00 -11.80
CA SER A 34 -13.88 6.42 -12.07
C SER A 34 -13.89 4.90 -11.87
N GLY A 35 -15.04 4.37 -11.45
CA GLY A 35 -15.21 2.94 -11.19
C GLY A 35 -14.65 2.49 -9.85
N THR A 36 -14.61 1.18 -9.65
CA THR A 36 -14.09 0.56 -8.42
C THR A 36 -12.67 0.03 -8.68
N PRO A 37 -11.67 0.31 -7.81
CA PRO A 37 -10.35 -0.24 -7.98
C PRO A 37 -10.41 -1.77 -8.01
N PRO A 38 -9.75 -2.45 -8.97
CA PRO A 38 -9.82 -3.90 -9.09
C PRO A 38 -9.35 -4.64 -7.83
N TYR A 39 -8.44 -4.04 -7.06
CA TYR A 39 -7.91 -4.57 -5.80
C TYR A 39 -8.76 -4.27 -4.56
N LEU A 40 -9.78 -3.39 -4.66
CA LEU A 40 -10.45 -2.84 -3.47
C LEU A 40 -11.14 -3.91 -2.62
N LYS A 41 -11.76 -4.90 -3.27
CA LYS A 41 -12.46 -5.98 -2.59
C LYS A 41 -11.50 -6.82 -1.76
N ASP A 42 -10.41 -7.27 -2.37
CA ASP A 42 -9.42 -8.11 -1.70
C ASP A 42 -8.66 -7.33 -0.63
N LEU A 43 -8.37 -6.05 -0.88
CA LEU A 43 -7.78 -5.14 0.09
C LEU A 43 -8.69 -5.00 1.33
N ASN A 44 -9.98 -4.74 1.15
CA ASN A 44 -10.93 -4.58 2.25
C ASN A 44 -11.12 -5.88 3.05
N ASN A 45 -11.09 -7.04 2.39
CA ASN A 45 -11.10 -8.34 3.07
C ASN A 45 -9.84 -8.52 3.91
N ALA A 46 -8.66 -8.24 3.35
CA ALA A 46 -7.39 -8.33 4.08
C ALA A 46 -7.28 -7.31 5.23
N LEU A 47 -7.97 -6.17 5.11
CA LEU A 47 -8.01 -5.13 6.14
C LEU A 47 -8.72 -5.62 7.41
N GLN A 48 -9.67 -6.56 7.30
CA GLN A 48 -10.32 -7.19 8.46
C GLN A 48 -9.33 -7.98 9.32
N ASP A 49 -8.28 -8.53 8.70
CA ASP A 49 -7.21 -9.21 9.42
C ASP A 49 -6.17 -8.23 9.95
N SER A 50 -5.60 -7.39 9.07
CA SER A 50 -4.63 -6.36 9.47
C SER A 50 -4.34 -5.34 8.35
N PRO A 51 -3.98 -4.09 8.71
CA PRO A 51 -3.48 -3.10 7.74
C PRO A 51 -2.26 -3.58 6.95
N ARG A 52 -1.39 -4.40 7.56
CA ARG A 52 -0.21 -4.96 6.88
C ARG A 52 -0.61 -5.88 5.72
N LYS A 53 -1.55 -6.80 5.96
CA LYS A 53 -2.07 -7.69 4.91
C LYS A 53 -2.76 -6.89 3.79
N ALA A 54 -3.56 -5.88 4.13
CA ALA A 54 -4.18 -5.01 3.14
C ALA A 54 -3.14 -4.27 2.27
N ALA A 55 -2.07 -3.75 2.89
CA ALA A 55 -0.98 -3.10 2.17
C ALA A 55 -0.26 -4.08 1.24
N LEU A 56 -0.01 -5.31 1.69
CA LEU A 56 0.60 -6.35 0.87
C LEU A 56 -0.26 -6.70 -0.36
N VAL A 57 -1.57 -6.87 -0.19
CA VAL A 57 -2.51 -7.12 -1.31
C VAL A 57 -2.42 -6.03 -2.37
N TYR A 58 -2.41 -4.76 -1.97
CA TYR A 58 -2.26 -3.65 -2.91
C TYR A 58 -0.90 -3.67 -3.62
N ILE A 59 0.19 -3.87 -2.88
CA ILE A 59 1.54 -3.86 -3.45
C ILE A 59 1.74 -5.03 -4.43
N ASP A 60 1.26 -6.22 -4.06
CA ASP A 60 1.33 -7.41 -4.94
C ASP A 60 0.48 -7.22 -6.19
N TYR A 61 -0.71 -6.65 -6.06
CA TYR A 61 -1.52 -6.23 -7.21
C TYR A 61 -0.75 -5.25 -8.10
N LEU A 62 -0.15 -4.20 -7.51
CA LEU A 62 0.58 -3.20 -8.28
C LEU A 62 1.75 -3.83 -9.05
N LEU A 63 2.50 -4.74 -8.41
CA LEU A 63 3.65 -5.41 -9.03
C LEU A 63 3.24 -6.44 -10.08
N SER A 64 2.10 -7.14 -9.92
CA SER A 64 1.59 -8.10 -10.90
C SER A 64 1.08 -7.43 -12.18
N HIS A 65 0.75 -6.13 -12.11
CA HIS A 65 0.28 -5.33 -13.26
C HIS A 65 1.41 -4.61 -14.00
N ASN A 66 2.65 -5.10 -13.83
CA ASN A 66 3.82 -4.78 -14.64
C ASN A 66 4.07 -3.25 -14.79
N PRO A 67 4.23 -2.52 -13.67
CA PRO A 67 4.41 -1.08 -13.70
C PRO A 67 5.70 -0.71 -14.45
N LEU A 68 5.67 0.39 -15.19
CA LEU A 68 6.80 0.83 -16.02
C LEU A 68 8.07 1.09 -15.18
N ILE A 69 7.90 1.61 -13.96
CA ILE A 69 8.98 1.91 -13.03
C ILE A 69 8.53 1.51 -11.63
N ILE A 70 9.40 0.79 -10.92
CA ILE A 70 9.16 0.39 -9.53
C ILE A 70 10.11 1.17 -8.63
N HIS A 71 9.56 1.91 -7.66
CA HIS A 71 10.37 2.63 -6.69
C HIS A 71 11.03 1.65 -5.70
N PRO A 72 12.34 1.79 -5.38
CA PRO A 72 13.03 0.88 -4.47
C PRO A 72 12.39 0.76 -3.08
N TRP A 73 11.74 1.82 -2.59
CA TRP A 73 11.03 1.79 -1.31
C TRP A 73 9.84 0.84 -1.30
N LEU A 74 9.09 0.75 -2.41
CA LEU A 74 7.95 -0.15 -2.53
C LEU A 74 8.41 -1.62 -2.40
N LEU A 75 9.49 -1.98 -3.10
CA LEU A 75 10.07 -3.33 -3.01
C LEU A 75 10.62 -3.62 -1.61
N ALA A 76 11.27 -2.66 -0.97
CA ALA A 76 11.79 -2.84 0.38
C ALA A 76 10.66 -2.98 1.42
N ALA A 77 9.56 -2.24 1.25
CA ALA A 77 8.37 -2.35 2.09
C ALA A 77 7.64 -3.68 1.87
N GLN A 78 7.48 -4.11 0.61
CA GLN A 78 6.90 -5.43 0.27
C GLN A 78 7.68 -6.56 0.96
N LYS A 79 9.01 -6.56 0.83
CA LYS A 79 9.88 -7.55 1.49
C LYS A 79 9.70 -7.58 3.00
N GLN A 80 9.51 -6.42 3.64
CA GLN A 80 9.23 -6.35 5.07
C GLN A 80 7.83 -6.87 5.43
N LEU A 81 6.84 -6.74 4.55
CA LEU A 81 5.47 -7.21 4.78
C LEU A 81 5.31 -8.73 4.62
N ILE A 82 6.23 -9.38 3.89
CA ILE A 82 6.24 -10.84 3.68
C ILE A 82 6.85 -11.60 4.87
N ILE A 83 7.69 -10.94 5.68
CA ILE A 83 8.40 -11.52 6.84
C ILE A 83 7.54 -11.36 8.10
#